data_AF-A0A7H8T8Q5-F1
#
_entry.id   AF-A0A7H8T8Q5-F1
#
_cell.length_a   1.000
_cell.length_b   1.000
_cell.length_c   1.000
_cell.angle_alpha   90.00
_cell.angle_beta   90.00
_cell.angle_gamma   90.00
#
_symmetry.space_group_name_H-M   'P 1'
#
loop_
_entity.id
_entity.type
_entity.pdbx_description
1 polymer ?
#
loop_
_entity_poly.entity_id
_entity_poly.type
_entity_poly.pdbx_seq_one_letter_code
_entity_poly.pdbx_strand_id
1 'polypeptide(L)'
;MCVHIAVTDGLASIAVWDPDEVSIRVARGAPTRDVLREVADILLIDLGAPGSRGGPLRCFCGMRVELPHELLPRMLTAEAG
;
A
#
# COMPACT_ATOMS: atom_id res chain seq x y z
N MET A 1 1.46 13.56 -10.81
CA MET A 1 1.18 13.28 -9.39
C MET A 1 1.29 11.77 -9.20
N CYS A 2 2.02 11.31 -8.18
CA CYS A 2 2.15 9.88 -7.88
C CYS A 2 1.06 9.48 -6.89
N VAL A 3 0.59 8.23 -6.99
CA VAL A 3 -0.28 7.63 -5.97
C VAL A 3 0.47 7.58 -4.64
N HIS A 4 -0.21 7.93 -3.56
CA HIS A 4 0.27 7.74 -2.20
C HIS A 4 -0.63 6.76 -1.45
N ILE A 5 -0.11 6.15 -0.40
CA ILE A 5 -0.84 5.18 0.43
C ILE A 5 -1.22 5.87 1.74
N ALA A 6 -2.50 5.81 2.11
CA ALA A 6 -3.04 6.40 3.33
C ALA A 6 -3.64 5.32 4.23
N VAL A 7 -3.33 5.33 5.52
CA VAL A 7 -3.98 4.42 6.49
C VAL A 7 -5.30 5.04 6.93
N THR A 8 -6.38 4.27 6.88
CA THR A 8 -7.73 4.74 7.19
C THR A 8 -8.44 3.75 8.12
N ASP A 9 -9.13 4.30 9.10
CA ASP A 9 -9.97 3.55 10.04
C ASP A 9 -11.37 3.29 9.45
N GLY A 10 -11.97 2.15 9.78
CA GLY A 10 -13.33 1.81 9.36
C GLY A 10 -13.49 1.52 7.85
N LEU A 11 -12.40 1.19 7.15
CA LEU A 11 -12.45 0.83 5.74
C LEU A 11 -13.18 -0.50 5.55
N ALA A 12 -14.13 -0.57 4.61
CA ALA A 12 -14.94 -1.76 4.34
C ALA A 12 -14.17 -2.90 3.64
N SER A 13 -12.99 -2.59 3.10
CA SER A 13 -12.06 -3.53 2.45
C SER A 13 -10.64 -3.29 2.96
N ILE A 14 -9.71 -4.18 2.64
CA ILE A 14 -8.30 -4.07 3.03
C ILE A 14 -7.63 -2.87 2.35
N ALA A 15 -7.94 -2.62 1.07
CA ALA A 15 -7.47 -1.47 0.33
C ALA A 15 -8.55 -0.98 -0.64
N VAL A 16 -8.63 0.33 -0.86
CA VAL A 16 -9.58 0.99 -1.76
C VAL A 16 -8.87 2.13 -2.50
N TRP A 17 -9.05 2.19 -3.81
CA TRP A 17 -8.62 3.34 -4.61
C TRP A 17 -9.56 4.54 -4.40
N ASP A 18 -8.98 5.69 -4.06
CA ASP A 18 -9.65 6.99 -4.02
C ASP A 18 -9.15 7.87 -5.18
N PRO A 19 -9.97 8.11 -6.21
CA PRO A 19 -9.59 8.94 -7.36
C PRO A 19 -9.58 10.43 -7.05
N ASP A 20 -10.34 10.89 -6.04
CA ASP A 20 -10.44 12.30 -5.67
C ASP A 20 -9.16 12.76 -4.96
N GLU A 21 -8.61 11.92 -4.09
CA GLU A 21 -7.34 12.17 -3.39
C GLU A 21 -6.12 11.63 -4.15
N VAL A 22 -6.32 10.83 -5.19
CA VAL A 22 -5.25 10.11 -5.91
C VAL A 22 -4.44 9.25 -4.92
N SER A 23 -5.16 8.52 -4.06
CA SER A 23 -4.61 7.75 -2.95
C SER A 23 -5.18 6.33 -2.91
N ILE A 24 -4.38 5.37 -2.42
CA ILE A 24 -4.91 4.06 -2.03
C ILE A 24 -5.04 4.07 -0.51
N ARG A 25 -6.29 4.04 -0.04
CA ARG A 25 -6.62 3.94 1.37
C ARG A 25 -6.51 2.49 1.80
N VAL A 26 -5.85 2.23 2.92
CA VAL A 26 -5.66 0.88 3.46
C VAL A 26 -6.21 0.79 4.87
N ALA A 27 -6.83 -0.35 5.19
CA ALA A 27 -7.44 -0.56 6.49
C ALA A 27 -6.38 -0.60 7.60
N ARG A 28 -6.57 0.20 8.64
CA ARG A 28 -5.73 0.12 9.84
C ARG A 28 -5.84 -1.28 10.46
N GLY A 29 -4.69 -1.86 10.81
CA GLY A 29 -4.62 -3.16 11.48
C GLY A 29 -4.81 -4.37 10.57
N ALA A 30 -5.02 -4.18 9.27
CA ALA A 30 -4.99 -5.28 8.32
C ALA A 30 -3.58 -5.89 8.23
N PRO A 31 -3.45 -7.21 8.02
CA PRO A 31 -2.14 -7.85 7.89
C PRO A 31 -1.32 -7.24 6.76
N THR A 32 -0.08 -6.83 7.03
CA THR A 32 0.82 -6.18 6.05
C THR A 32 0.90 -6.96 4.74
N ARG A 33 0.95 -8.30 4.80
CA ARG A 33 1.01 -9.15 3.60
C ARG A 33 -0.22 -8.99 2.71
N ASP A 34 -1.40 -8.91 3.31
CA ASP A 34 -2.65 -8.76 2.58
C ASP A 34 -2.77 -7.34 2.03
N VAL A 35 -2.40 -6.32 2.81
CA VAL A 35 -2.31 -4.93 2.33
C VAL A 35 -1.39 -4.81 1.12
N LEU A 36 -0.19 -5.39 1.18
CA LEU A 36 0.76 -5.39 0.06
C LEU A 36 0.17 -6.06 -1.20
N ARG A 37 -0.57 -7.15 -1.03
CA ARG A 37 -1.20 -7.87 -2.13
C ARG A 37 -2.29 -7.02 -2.78
N GLU A 38 -3.21 -6.47 -1.99
CA GLU A 38 -4.33 -5.68 -2.51
C GLU A 38 -3.84 -4.37 -3.15
N VAL A 39 -2.86 -3.70 -2.54
CA VAL A 39 -2.25 -2.50 -3.13
C VAL A 39 -1.55 -2.82 -4.45
N ALA A 40 -0.83 -3.95 -4.54
CA ALA A 40 -0.22 -4.38 -5.80
C ALA A 40 -1.28 -4.66 -6.87
N ASP A 41 -2.41 -5.25 -6.49
CA ASP A 41 -3.48 -5.59 -7.42
C ASP A 41 -4.17 -4.33 -7.93
N ILE A 42 -4.49 -3.36 -7.07
CA ILE A 42 -5.01 -2.06 -7.49
C ILE A 42 -4.02 -1.36 -8.44
N LEU A 43 -2.74 -1.32 -8.09
CA LEU A 43 -1.74 -0.66 -8.93
C LEU A 43 -1.62 -1.32 -10.31
N LEU A 44 -1.50 -2.66 -10.36
CA LEU A 44 -1.27 -3.39 -11.61
C LEU A 44 -2.52 -3.53 -12.47
N ILE A 45 -3.66 -3.84 -11.86
CA ILE A 45 -4.89 -4.23 -12.55
C ILE A 45 -5.76 -2.99 -12.80
N ASP A 46 -6.05 -2.22 -11.75
CA ASP A 46 -7.00 -1.12 -11.84
C ASP A 46 -6.36 0.14 -12.42
N LEU A 47 -5.11 0.42 -12.05
CA LEU A 47 -4.38 1.63 -12.45
C LEU A 47 -3.38 1.41 -13.58
N GLY A 48 -3.17 0.16 -14.01
CA GLY A 48 -2.29 -0.18 -15.14
C GLY A 48 -0.81 0.15 -14.91
N ALA A 49 -0.34 0.06 -13.67
CA ALA A 49 1.04 0.37 -13.33
C ALA A 49 2.03 -0.63 -13.96
N PRO A 50 3.22 -0.17 -14.40
CA PRO A 50 4.24 -1.05 -14.93
C PRO A 50 4.86 -1.89 -13.80
N GLY A 51 4.82 -3.21 -13.91
CA GLY A 51 5.46 -4.10 -12.94
C GLY A 51 4.94 -5.54 -12.98
N SER A 52 5.35 -6.32 -11.97
CA SER A 52 4.90 -7.69 -11.74
C SER A 52 4.65 -7.93 -10.26
N ARG A 53 3.80 -8.92 -9.94
CA ARG A 53 3.54 -9.33 -8.56
C ARG A 53 4.84 -9.75 -7.88
N GLY A 54 5.09 -9.23 -6.67
CA GLY A 54 6.33 -9.49 -5.90
C GLY A 54 7.48 -8.52 -6.19
N GLY A 55 7.36 -7.63 -7.17
CA GLY A 55 8.28 -6.52 -7.39
C GLY A 55 8.01 -5.32 -6.48
N PRO A 56 8.84 -4.25 -6.55
CA PRO A 56 8.56 -3.01 -5.85
C PRO A 56 7.24 -2.41 -6.34
N LEU A 57 6.43 -1.89 -5.41
CA LEU A 57 5.20 -1.18 -5.74
C LEU A 57 5.56 0.09 -6.54
N ARG A 58 4.96 0.22 -7.72
CA ARG A 58 5.15 1.36 -8.62
C ARG A 58 3.82 1.96 -8.97
N CYS A 59 3.80 3.28 -9.11
CA CYS A 59 2.68 4.02 -9.65
C CYS A 59 2.66 3.88 -11.18
N PHE A 60 1.52 4.20 -11.80
CA PHE A 60 1.38 4.25 -13.26
C PHE A 60 2.42 5.15 -13.95
N CYS A 61 2.91 6.18 -13.26
CA CYS A 61 3.98 7.03 -13.76
C CYS A 61 5.39 6.41 -13.67
N GLY A 62 5.51 5.17 -13.20
CA GLY A 62 6.76 4.42 -13.05
C GLY A 62 7.53 4.69 -11.75
N MET A 63 7.16 5.72 -11.00
CA MET A 63 7.75 6.06 -9.70
C MET A 63 7.42 5.01 -8.64
N ARG A 64 8.34 4.81 -7.69
CA ARG A 64 8.12 3.90 -6.55
C ARG A 64 7.06 4.49 -5.62
N VAL A 65 6.13 3.65 -5.18
CA VAL A 65 5.17 3.99 -4.14
C VAL A 65 5.74 3.60 -2.79
N GLU A 66 5.73 4.53 -1.85
CA GLU A 66 6.16 4.31 -0.48
C GLU A 66 4.98 3.86 0.40
N LEU A 67 5.28 2.96 1.34
CA LEU A 67 4.29 2.48 2.30
C LEU A 67 4.44 3.25 3.61
N PRO A 68 3.33 3.65 4.24
CA PRO A 68 3.33 4.19 5.58
C PRO A 68 4.09 3.28 6.55
N HIS A 69 4.91 3.88 7.41
CA HIS A 69 5.66 3.14 8.43
C HIS A 69 4.77 2.29 9.33
N GLU A 70 3.50 2.69 9.51
CA GLU A 70 2.48 1.96 10.27
C GLU A 70 2.19 0.56 9.70
N LEU A 71 2.45 0.34 8.40
CA LEU A 71 2.25 -0.93 7.72
C LEU A 71 3.52 -1.79 7.72
N LEU A 72 4.68 -1.19 7.95
CA LEU A 72 5.92 -1.95 8.05
C LEU A 72 5.82 -2.83 9.29
N PRO A 73 6.29 -4.09 9.23
CA PRO A 73 6.43 -4.88 10.43
C PRO A 73 7.25 -4.04 11.40
N ARG A 74 6.70 -3.78 12.60
CA ARG A 74 7.53 -3.29 13.70
C ARG A 74 8.59 -4.37 13.89
N MET A 75 9.78 -4.16 13.33
CA MET A 75 10.94 -4.86 13.86
C MET A 75 10.97 -4.44 15.31
N LEU A 76 10.57 -5.33 16.20
CA LEU A 76 10.86 -5.19 17.62
C LEU A 76 12.36 -4.94 17.68
N THR A 77 12.75 -3.70 17.95
CA THR A 77 14.05 -3.41 18.52
C THR A 77 14.09 -4.20 19.81
N ALA A 78 14.66 -5.39 19.75
CA ALA A 78 15.04 -6.17 20.92
C ALA A 78 16.23 -5.45 21.55
N GLU A 79 15.96 -4.33 22.22
CA GLU A 79 16.88 -3.71 23.17
C GLU A 79 16.56 -4.34 24.52
N ALA A 80 17.19 -5.50 24.79
CA ALA A 80 17.35 -6.04 26.15
C ALA A 80 18.45 -7.11 26.12
N GLY A 81 19.62 -6.75 26.65
CA GLY A 81 20.77 -7.62 26.86
C GLY A 81 22.01 -6.83 27.20
#